data_AF-A0A8B9TMP8-F1
#
_entry.id   AF-A0A8B9TMP8-F1
#
_cell.length_a   1.000
_cell.length_b   1.000
_cell.length_c   1.000
_cell.angle_alpha   90.00
_cell.angle_beta   90.00
_cell.angle_gamma   90.00
#
_symmetry.space_group_name_H-M   'P 1'
#
loop_
_entity.id
_entity.type
_entity.pdbx_description
1 polymer ?
#
loop_
_entity_poly.entity_id
_entity_poly.type
_entity_poly.pdbx_seq_one_letter_code
_entity_poly.pdbx_strand_id
1 'polypeptide(L)'
;MDTSGHSVLLLQQLNMQREFGFLCDCTVAIGDVYFKAHRAVLAAFSNYFKMIFIHQTRKRKISCTICGRAFFRKSQLLEHMYTHR
;
A
#
# COMPACT_ATOMS: atom_id res chain seq x y z
N MET A 1 -26.33 -21.65 3.83
CA MET A 1 -26.13 -20.82 2.63
C MET A 1 -24.84 -21.26 1.98
N ASP A 2 -24.90 -21.73 0.74
CA ASP A 2 -23.72 -22.19 0.01
C ASP A 2 -22.81 -20.98 -0.30
N THR A 3 -21.68 -20.89 0.39
CA THR A 3 -20.76 -19.75 0.32
C THR A 3 -19.91 -19.75 -0.95
N SER A 4 -19.86 -20.89 -1.66
CA SER A 4 -18.99 -21.07 -2.82
C SER A 4 -19.43 -20.17 -3.99
N GLY A 5 -20.72 -20.21 -4.36
CA GLY A 5 -21.25 -19.40 -5.47
C GLY A 5 -21.16 -17.88 -5.24
N HIS A 6 -21.35 -17.43 -3.99
CA HIS A 6 -21.27 -16.01 -3.66
C HIS A 6 -19.85 -15.45 -3.88
N SER A 7 -18.82 -16.19 -3.47
CA SER A 7 -17.43 -15.77 -3.65
C SER A 7 -17.03 -15.65 -5.12
N VAL A 8 -17.53 -16.55 -5.97
CA VAL A 8 -17.30 -16.54 -7.42
C VAL A 8 -17.95 -15.32 -8.05
N LEU A 9 -19.23 -15.05 -7.74
CA LEU A 9 -19.94 -13.88 -8.26
C LEU A 9 -19.25 -12.58 -7.84
N LEU A 10 -18.82 -12.48 -6.58
CA LEU A 10 -18.09 -11.31 -6.07
C LEU A 10 -16.79 -11.08 -6.87
N LEU A 11 -15.99 -12.13 -7.07
CA LEU A 11 -14.73 -12.01 -7.83
C LEU A 11 -14.99 -11.63 -9.29
N GLN A 12 -16.04 -12.17 -9.91
CA GLN A 12 -16.45 -11.76 -11.27
C GLN A 12 -16.80 -10.28 -11.33
N GLN A 13 -17.59 -9.76 -10.37
CA GLN A 13 -17.95 -8.34 -10.33
C GLN A 13 -16.74 -7.44 -10.09
N LEU A 14 -15.81 -7.84 -9.21
CA LEU A 14 -14.56 -7.10 -8.97
C LEU A 14 -13.66 -7.08 -10.21
N ASN A 15 -13.64 -8.18 -10.99
CA ASN A 15 -12.91 -8.23 -12.26
C ASN A 15 -13.49 -7.25 -13.28
N MET A 16 -14.82 -7.21 -13.43
CA MET A 16 -15.49 -6.24 -14.30
C MET A 16 -15.16 -4.81 -13.88
N GLN A 17 -15.24 -4.49 -12.58
CA GLN A 17 -14.84 -3.16 -12.08
C GLN A 17 -13.40 -2.82 -12.45
N ARG A 18 -12.47 -3.78 -12.34
CA ARG A 18 -11.06 -3.58 -12.73
C ARG A 18 -10.91 -3.23 -14.20
N GLU A 19 -11.62 -3.91 -15.09
CA GLU A 19 -11.58 -3.69 -16.54
C GLU A 19 -12.08 -2.29 -16.92
N PHE A 20 -13.13 -1.80 -16.26
CA PHE A 20 -13.61 -0.41 -16.42
C PHE A 20 -12.80 0.62 -15.61
N GLY A 21 -11.86 0.17 -14.79
CA GLY A 21 -11.06 1.03 -13.92
C GLY A 21 -11.82 1.63 -12.74
N PHE A 22 -12.98 1.09 -12.38
CA PHE A 22 -13.78 1.54 -11.25
C PHE A 22 -13.17 1.14 -9.92
N LEU A 23 -13.09 2.10 -9.00
CA LEU A 23 -12.58 1.93 -7.64
C LEU A 23 -11.13 1.40 -7.58
N CYS A 24 -10.41 1.34 -8.70
CA CYS A 24 -9.01 0.96 -8.73
C CYS A 24 -8.18 2.06 -8.05
N ASP A 25 -7.65 1.74 -6.87
CA ASP A 25 -6.91 2.63 -5.98
C ASP A 25 -5.38 2.41 -6.06
N CYS A 26 -4.93 1.51 -6.94
CA CYS A 26 -3.52 1.35 -7.26
C CYS A 26 -3.28 0.93 -8.72
N THR A 27 -2.02 1.09 -9.12
CA THR A 27 -1.48 0.57 -10.39
C THR A 27 -0.23 -0.23 -10.09
N VAL A 28 -0.16 -1.45 -10.61
CA VAL A 28 1.00 -2.34 -10.49
C VAL A 28 1.79 -2.25 -11.79
N ALA A 29 3.07 -1.91 -11.70
CA ALA A 29 3.99 -1.94 -12.82
C ALA A 29 4.73 -3.29 -12.87
N ILE A 30 4.77 -3.91 -14.04
CA ILE A 30 5.54 -5.13 -14.31
C ILE A 30 6.35 -4.86 -15.58
N GLY A 31 7.63 -4.54 -15.40
CA GLY A 31 8.43 -3.94 -16.48
C GLY A 31 7.82 -2.62 -16.92
N ASP A 32 7.58 -2.47 -18.22
CA ASP A 32 6.98 -1.28 -18.83
C ASP A 32 5.44 -1.34 -18.94
N VAL A 33 4.82 -2.38 -18.37
CA VAL A 33 3.36 -2.57 -18.43
C VAL A 33 2.71 -2.19 -17.11
N TYR A 34 1.58 -1.50 -17.19
CA TYR A 34 0.85 -0.96 -16.04
C TYR A 34 -0.55 -1.56 -15.92
N PHE A 35 -0.89 -2.08 -14.75
CA PHE A 35 -2.17 -2.74 -14.48
C PHE A 35 -2.93 -2.02 -13.37
N LYS A 36 -4.14 -1.53 -13.66
CA LYS A 36 -5.05 -1.04 -12.61
C LYS A 36 -5.51 -2.19 -11.73
N ALA A 37 -5.56 -1.98 -10.42
CA ALA A 37 -5.97 -2.99 -9.48
C ALA A 37 -6.59 -2.37 -8.21
N HIS A 38 -7.23 -3.24 -7.41
CA HIS A 38 -7.73 -2.90 -6.09
C HIS A 38 -6.75 -3.41 -5.03
N ARG A 39 -6.24 -2.53 -4.17
CA ARG A 39 -5.31 -2.89 -3.09
C ARG A 39 -5.90 -3.94 -2.17
N ALA A 40 -7.20 -3.85 -1.89
CA ALA A 40 -7.93 -4.80 -1.05
C ALA A 40 -7.89 -6.23 -1.63
N VAL A 41 -8.13 -6.38 -2.94
CA VAL A 41 -8.08 -7.68 -3.62
C VAL A 41 -6.66 -8.23 -3.60
N LEU A 42 -5.68 -7.43 -4.00
CA LEU A 42 -4.27 -7.84 -3.98
C LEU A 42 -3.81 -8.26 -2.56
N ALA A 43 -4.21 -7.52 -1.52
CA ALA A 43 -3.88 -7.86 -0.14
C ALA A 43 -4.59 -9.12 0.38
N ALA A 44 -5.81 -9.41 -0.11
CA ALA A 44 -6.53 -10.62 0.27
C ALA A 44 -5.83 -11.89 -0.23
N PHE A 45 -5.22 -11.84 -1.41
CA PHE A 45 -4.63 -13.00 -2.09
C PHE A 45 -3.09 -13.02 -2.11
N SER A 46 -2.40 -11.99 -1.60
CA SER A 46 -0.94 -11.94 -1.55
C SER A 46 -0.41 -11.27 -0.29
N ASN A 47 0.40 -12.01 0.48
CA ASN A 47 1.02 -11.47 1.68
C ASN A 47 2.04 -10.35 1.37
N TYR A 48 2.71 -10.43 0.21
CA TYR A 48 3.61 -9.37 -0.26
C TYR A 48 2.88 -8.03 -0.41
N PHE A 49 1.75 -8.04 -1.14
CA PHE A 49 0.94 -6.83 -1.31
C PHE A 49 0.30 -6.38 0.01
N LYS A 50 -0.19 -7.32 0.84
CA LYS A 50 -0.72 -7.01 2.17
C LYS A 50 0.30 -6.24 3.01
N MET A 51 1.54 -6.73 3.11
CA MET A 51 2.60 -6.07 3.87
C MET A 51 2.95 -4.70 3.28
N ILE A 52 3.13 -4.59 1.96
CA ILE A 52 3.43 -3.30 1.32
C ILE A 52 2.34 -2.27 1.59
N PHE A 53 1.06 -2.62 1.45
CA PHE A 53 -0.01 -1.66 1.63
C PHE A 53 -0.24 -1.26 3.09
N ILE A 54 -0.04 -2.17 4.04
CA ILE A 54 -0.07 -1.85 5.47
C ILE A 54 1.13 -0.97 5.86
N HIS A 55 2.33 -1.25 5.36
CA HIS A 55 3.51 -0.47 5.70
C HIS A 55 3.58 0.89 4.98
N GLN A 56 3.07 1.00 3.76
CA GLN A 56 2.98 2.28 3.04
C GLN A 56 2.03 3.27 3.73
N THR A 57 0.94 2.79 4.31
CA THR A 57 0.05 3.65 5.12
C THR A 57 0.71 4.04 6.45
N ARG A 58 1.57 3.18 6.99
CA ARG A 58 2.38 3.41 8.18
C ARG A 58 3.79 3.87 7.80
N LYS A 59 3.97 5.02 7.13
CA LYS A 59 5.31 5.63 6.96
C LYS A 59 5.97 5.72 8.34
N ARG A 60 6.91 4.81 8.63
CA ARG A 60 7.58 4.75 9.93
C ARG A 60 8.36 6.04 10.10
N LYS A 61 7.97 6.84 11.09
CA LYS A 61 8.74 8.03 11.44
C LYS A 61 10.09 7.58 11.99
N ILE A 62 11.14 8.29 11.62
CA ILE A 62 12.50 8.08 12.09
C ILE A 62 12.73 9.09 13.20
N SER A 63 13.08 8.63 14.39
CA SER A 63 13.29 9.49 15.56
C SER A 63 14.75 9.90 15.71
N CYS A 64 14.98 11.15 16.11
CA CYS A 64 16.27 11.62 16.57
C CYS A 64 16.64 10.92 17.87
N THR A 65 17.87 10.40 17.94
CA THR A 65 18.37 9.69 19.13
C THR A 65 18.74 10.64 20.27
N ILE A 66 18.96 11.92 19.99
CA ILE A 66 19.36 12.93 20.98
C ILE A 66 18.13 13.52 21.69
N CYS A 67 17.07 13.87 20.94
CA CYS A 67 15.89 14.55 21.50
C CYS A 67 14.56 13.83 21.29
N GLY A 68 14.53 12.67 20.61
CA GLY A 68 13.32 11.89 20.38
C GLY A 68 12.36 12.41 19.29
N ARG A 69 12.63 13.58 18.68
CA ARG A 69 11.76 14.16 17.64
C ARG A 69 11.68 13.26 16.40
N ALA A 70 10.48 13.07 15.86
CA ALA A 70 10.21 12.10 14.80
C ALA A 70 10.01 12.76 13.42
N PHE A 71 10.61 12.18 12.38
CA PHE A 71 10.68 12.73 11.02
C PHE A 71 10.18 11.73 9.97
N PHE A 72 9.62 12.22 8.86
CA PHE A 72 9.11 11.35 7.79
C PHE A 72 10.15 11.06 6.70
N ARG A 73 11.24 11.82 6.64
CA ARG A 73 12.33 11.66 5.67
C ARG A 73 13.68 11.63 6.37
N LYS A 74 14.60 10.79 5.88
CA LYS A 74 15.99 10.74 6.37
C LYS A 74 16.70 12.10 6.26
N SER A 75 16.45 12.85 5.19
CA SER A 75 17.03 14.18 4.99
C SER A 75 16.63 15.17 6.09
N GLN A 76 15.36 15.17 6.51
CA GLN A 76 14.88 16.04 7.59
C GLN A 76 15.53 15.71 8.94
N LEU A 77 15.69 14.41 9.24
CA LEU A 77 16.41 14.00 10.44
C LEU A 77 17.88 14.45 10.40
N LEU A 78 18.55 14.26 9.24
CA LEU A 78 19.96 14.61 9.08
C LEU A 78 20.20 16.10 9.29
N GLU A 79 19.39 16.97 8.66
CA GLU A 79 19.46 18.42 8.86
C GLU A 79 19.23 18.80 10.32
N HIS A 80 18.25 18.18 10.98
CA HIS A 80 17.99 18.40 12.40
C HIS A 80 19.15 17.96 13.31
N MET A 81 19.86 16.89 12.99
CA MET A 81 20.99 16.43 13.81
C MET A 81 22.10 17.47 13.90
N TYR A 82 22.30 18.29 12.87
CA TYR A 82 23.28 19.38 12.87
C TYR A 82 22.84 20.62 13.68
N THR A 83 21.60 20.67 14.19
CA THR A 83 21.14 21.77 15.05
C THR A 83 21.33 21.48 16.54
N HIS A 84 21.67 20.24 16.89
CA HIS A 84 22.13 19.91 18.24
C HIS A 84 23.56 20.43 18.43
N ARG A 85 23.73 21.37 19.35
CA ARG A 85 25.04 21.87 19.80
C ARG A 85 25.62 20.96 20.85
#